data_AF-A0A7S1ULC3-F1
#
_entry.id   AF-A0A7S1ULC3-F1
#
_cell.length_a   1.000
_cell.length_b   1.000
_cell.length_c   1.000
_cell.angle_alpha   90.00
_cell.angle_beta   90.00
_cell.angle_gamma   90.00
#
_symmetry.space_group_name_H-M   'P 1'
#
loop_
_entity.id
_entity.type
_entity.pdbx_description
1 polymer ?
#
loop_
_entity_poly.entity_id
_entity_poly.type
_entity_poly.pdbx_seq_one_letter_code
_entity_poly.pdbx_strand_id
1 'polypeptide(L)'
;MHDEKGYDTKPDVASFNIVITAISRSGRDDAPMQAERVVQMMQERENTKPDTITFNAVLNAWSQSSKKSAPARAQHILEFLIKHPKLEPDIVTFSTTMNAWARSKDAEKVQKTKELLDRLLTMYEEGDRPKSLKPTSVPFNTLINACGFPNPNATEEERKHFLQIAASTYGRLRNYKGARPDTVTYGNMLKCIGKLLPMGDTRIKLARQIFDQCVSDGLVGYLVWDEMTQTVPFDALEPILPVPLLEGLEVGEDIDHSRLPRRWRNNVPLKQDRIKKEQKMLVLKKELGAKEKPRGMRKGRIKRIGLQYTAHGENSWGAGGGGSGIP
;
A
#
# COMPACT_ATOMS: atom_id res chain seq x y z
N MET A 1 61.50 -0.06 -17.51
CA MET A 1 60.25 0.54 -18.02
C MET A 1 59.12 -0.14 -17.28
N HIS A 2 58.61 0.50 -16.22
CA HIS A 2 57.40 0.04 -15.54
C HIS A 2 56.22 0.67 -16.28
N ASP A 3 55.36 -0.16 -16.86
CA ASP A 3 54.07 0.26 -17.40
C ASP A 3 53.23 0.83 -16.26
N GLU A 4 53.14 2.16 -16.16
CA GLU A 4 52.06 2.81 -15.41
C GLU A 4 50.75 2.50 -16.13
N LYS A 5 50.05 1.45 -15.65
CA LYS A 5 48.62 1.26 -15.95
C LYS A 5 47.86 2.41 -15.30
N GLY A 6 47.81 3.55 -15.97
CA GLY A 6 46.94 4.66 -15.62
C GLY A 6 45.50 4.15 -15.68
N TYR A 7 44.87 3.95 -14.53
CA TYR A 7 43.44 3.69 -14.46
C TYR A 7 42.71 4.91 -15.04
N ASP A 8 41.80 4.69 -15.99
CA ASP A 8 40.95 5.77 -16.50
C ASP A 8 40.06 6.27 -15.34
N THR A 9 40.41 7.43 -14.78
CA THR A 9 39.74 8.04 -13.63
C THR A 9 38.53 8.89 -14.04
N LYS A 10 38.15 8.87 -15.33
CA LYS A 10 37.00 9.63 -15.83
C LYS A 10 35.69 8.99 -15.36
N PRO A 11 34.74 9.77 -14.85
CA PRO A 11 33.43 9.25 -14.46
C PRO A 11 32.70 8.58 -15.62
N ASP A 12 32.19 7.38 -15.38
CA ASP A 12 31.41 6.57 -16.31
C ASP A 12 29.90 6.61 -15.97
N VAL A 13 29.09 5.89 -16.76
CA VAL A 13 27.63 5.80 -16.55
C VAL A 13 27.27 5.31 -15.15
N ALA A 14 28.00 4.31 -14.64
CA ALA A 14 27.77 3.76 -13.31
C ALA A 14 28.01 4.81 -12.21
N SER A 15 29.10 5.58 -12.32
CA SER A 15 29.45 6.65 -11.40
C SER A 15 28.35 7.72 -11.32
N PHE A 16 27.81 8.14 -12.48
CA PHE A 16 26.69 9.07 -12.53
C PHE A 16 25.41 8.47 -11.92
N ASN A 17 25.07 7.23 -12.25
CA ASN A 17 23.90 6.54 -11.72
C ASN A 17 23.95 6.39 -10.20
N ILE A 18 25.13 6.18 -9.60
CA ILE A 18 25.33 6.17 -8.14
C ILE A 18 24.98 7.54 -7.54
N VAL A 19 25.49 8.63 -8.11
CA VAL A 19 25.22 10.00 -7.62
C VAL A 19 23.73 10.32 -7.72
N ILE A 20 23.10 10.04 -8.87
CA ILE A 20 21.66 10.29 -9.07
C ILE A 20 20.83 9.45 -8.10
N THR A 21 21.20 8.18 -7.90
CA THR A 21 20.51 7.30 -6.93
C THR A 21 20.62 7.85 -5.51
N ALA A 22 21.80 8.31 -5.09
CA ALA A 22 22.00 8.93 -3.79
C ALA A 22 21.17 10.21 -3.62
N ILE A 23 21.14 11.07 -4.64
CA ILE A 23 20.29 12.26 -4.67
C ILE A 23 18.81 11.87 -4.52
N SER A 24 18.33 10.89 -5.30
CA SER A 24 16.93 10.44 -5.29
C SER A 24 16.46 9.88 -3.95
N ARG A 25 17.41 9.41 -3.11
CA ARG A 25 17.15 8.86 -1.78
C ARG A 25 17.42 9.83 -0.64
N SER A 26 17.94 11.03 -0.94
CA SER A 26 18.29 12.04 0.07
C SER A 26 17.08 12.66 0.76
N GLY A 27 15.88 12.56 0.17
CA GLY A 27 14.66 13.15 0.71
C GLY A 27 14.62 14.69 0.65
N ARG A 28 15.58 15.33 -0.03
CA ARG A 28 15.63 16.79 -0.19
C ARG A 28 14.60 17.27 -1.21
N ASP A 29 14.03 18.45 -0.97
CA ASP A 29 13.02 19.04 -1.85
C ASP A 29 13.55 19.42 -3.24
N ASP A 30 14.86 19.66 -3.36
CA ASP A 30 15.56 19.98 -4.59
C ASP A 30 16.15 18.76 -5.31
N ALA A 31 16.05 17.57 -4.70
CA ALA A 31 16.61 16.33 -5.23
C ALA A 31 16.19 16.04 -6.69
N PRO A 32 14.92 16.23 -7.12
CA PRO A 32 14.54 15.96 -8.50
C PRO A 32 15.27 16.87 -9.51
N MET A 33 15.40 18.16 -9.20
CA MET A 33 16.11 19.11 -10.07
C MET A 33 17.61 18.85 -10.07
N GLN A 34 18.19 18.48 -8.92
CA GLN A 34 19.60 18.09 -8.88
C GLN A 34 19.85 16.81 -9.69
N ALA A 35 18.97 15.83 -9.60
CA ALA A 35 19.05 14.60 -10.39
C ALA A 35 19.03 14.90 -11.90
N GLU A 36 18.13 15.78 -12.36
CA GLU A 36 18.11 16.21 -13.77
C GLU A 36 19.36 16.98 -14.19
N ARG A 37 19.89 17.85 -13.33
CA ARG A 37 21.15 18.56 -13.60
C ARG A 37 22.31 17.58 -13.79
N VAL A 38 22.37 16.52 -13.01
CA VAL A 38 23.41 15.48 -13.17
C VAL A 38 23.25 14.72 -14.49
N VAL A 39 22.00 14.47 -14.94
CA VAL A 39 21.74 13.91 -16.28
C VAL A 39 22.19 14.86 -17.38
N GLN A 40 21.95 16.15 -17.25
CA GLN A 40 22.44 17.14 -18.21
C GLN A 40 23.98 17.12 -18.31
N MET A 41 24.68 17.12 -17.17
CA MET A 41 26.15 16.99 -17.13
C MET A 41 26.64 15.69 -17.77
N MET A 42 25.87 14.61 -17.65
CA MET A 42 26.17 13.34 -18.29
C MET A 42 26.04 13.44 -19.81
N GLN A 43 24.99 14.11 -20.31
CA GLN A 43 24.74 14.30 -21.75
C GLN A 43 25.78 15.21 -22.44
N GLU A 44 26.35 16.17 -21.70
CA GLU A 44 27.39 17.08 -22.19
C GLU A 44 28.76 16.40 -22.39
N ARG A 45 28.93 15.15 -21.92
CA ARG A 45 30.18 14.39 -22.03
C ARG A 45 30.09 13.36 -23.15
N GLU A 46 31.14 13.27 -23.97
CA GLU A 46 31.17 12.40 -25.16
C GLU A 46 31.00 10.90 -24.84
N ASN A 47 31.54 10.44 -23.71
CA ASN A 47 31.62 9.02 -23.35
C ASN A 47 30.56 8.55 -22.35
N THR A 48 29.59 9.39 -21.98
CA THR A 48 28.52 9.01 -21.05
C THR A 48 27.16 9.34 -21.65
N LYS A 49 26.35 8.31 -21.91
CA LYS A 49 24.97 8.49 -22.41
C LYS A 49 23.98 7.96 -21.37
N PRO A 50 23.01 8.77 -20.92
CA PRO A 50 21.97 8.32 -20.02
C PRO A 50 21.24 7.09 -20.58
N ASP A 51 20.96 6.13 -19.71
CA ASP A 51 20.19 4.93 -20.03
C ASP A 51 18.86 4.91 -19.24
N THR A 52 18.06 3.85 -19.43
CA THR A 52 16.80 3.68 -18.69
C THR A 52 17.01 3.67 -17.17
N ILE A 53 18.15 3.17 -16.69
CA ILE A 53 18.49 3.16 -15.25
C ILE A 53 18.69 4.60 -14.75
N THR A 54 19.40 5.43 -15.52
CA THR A 54 19.58 6.85 -15.24
C THR A 54 18.24 7.56 -15.09
N PHE A 55 17.34 7.39 -16.06
CA PHE A 55 16.02 8.05 -16.01
C PHE A 55 15.11 7.46 -14.93
N ASN A 56 15.18 6.17 -14.63
CA ASN A 56 14.46 5.56 -13.51
C ASN A 56 14.89 6.16 -12.16
N ALA A 57 16.17 6.49 -11.97
CA ALA A 57 16.64 7.16 -10.77
C ALA A 57 16.12 8.61 -10.64
N VAL A 58 16.05 9.35 -11.75
CA VAL A 58 15.43 10.69 -11.80
C VAL A 58 13.92 10.60 -11.52
N LEU A 59 13.22 9.65 -12.14
CA LEU A 59 11.80 9.38 -11.89
C LEU A 59 11.55 9.05 -10.42
N ASN A 60 12.42 8.27 -9.81
CA ASN A 60 12.32 7.95 -8.38
C ASN A 60 12.37 9.22 -7.51
N ALA A 61 13.24 10.18 -7.85
CA ALA A 61 13.31 11.47 -7.17
C ALA A 61 12.00 12.26 -7.34
N TRP A 62 11.48 12.37 -8.57
CA TRP A 62 10.20 13.05 -8.84
C TRP A 62 9.02 12.40 -8.13
N SER A 63 8.93 11.06 -8.11
CA SER A 63 7.80 10.35 -7.50
C SER A 63 7.71 10.54 -5.97
N GLN A 64 8.83 10.88 -5.34
CA GLN A 64 8.90 11.17 -3.91
C GLN A 64 8.71 12.66 -3.60
N SER A 65 8.79 13.53 -4.61
CA SER A 65 8.65 14.98 -4.45
C SER A 65 7.22 15.37 -4.06
N SER A 66 7.11 16.40 -3.22
CA SER A 66 5.84 17.03 -2.85
C SER A 66 5.41 18.14 -3.82
N LYS A 67 6.23 18.44 -4.85
CA LYS A 67 5.95 19.50 -5.82
C LYS A 67 4.72 19.17 -6.66
N LYS A 68 3.89 20.19 -6.90
CA LYS A 68 2.68 20.05 -7.74
C LYS A 68 2.99 19.60 -9.18
N SER A 69 4.15 20.01 -9.72
CA SER A 69 4.60 19.63 -11.06
C SER A 69 5.18 18.22 -11.17
N ALA A 70 5.41 17.53 -10.05
CA ALA A 70 6.04 16.21 -10.02
C ALA A 70 5.35 15.15 -10.89
N PRO A 71 4.02 14.92 -10.82
CA PRO A 71 3.36 13.93 -11.68
C PRO A 71 3.49 14.26 -13.18
N ALA A 72 3.32 15.53 -13.56
CA ALA A 72 3.45 15.97 -14.95
C ALA A 72 4.88 15.78 -15.47
N ARG A 73 5.90 16.08 -14.65
CA ARG A 73 7.30 15.87 -15.02
C ARG A 73 7.66 14.40 -15.12
N ALA A 74 7.18 13.56 -14.20
CA ALA A 74 7.36 12.12 -14.28
C ALA A 74 6.74 11.53 -15.56
N GLN A 75 5.54 11.99 -15.93
CA GLN A 75 4.91 11.60 -17.18
C GLN A 75 5.72 12.05 -18.40
N HIS A 76 6.24 13.28 -18.40
CA HIS A 76 7.08 13.76 -19.49
C HIS A 76 8.34 12.88 -19.69
N ILE A 77 8.99 12.45 -18.61
CA ILE A 77 10.15 11.55 -18.70
C ILE A 77 9.74 10.17 -19.27
N LEU A 78 8.59 9.64 -18.86
CA LEU A 78 8.06 8.40 -19.45
C LEU A 78 7.80 8.55 -20.95
N GLU A 79 7.15 9.64 -21.40
CA GLU A 79 6.92 9.88 -22.83
C GLU A 79 8.22 10.06 -23.61
N PHE A 80 9.22 10.70 -23.01
CA PHE A 80 10.54 10.81 -23.60
C PHE A 80 11.16 9.42 -23.81
N LEU A 81 11.15 8.55 -22.80
CA LEU A 81 11.67 7.19 -22.92
C LEU A 81 10.94 6.37 -23.99
N ILE A 82 9.61 6.51 -24.10
CA ILE A 82 8.81 5.79 -25.10
C ILE A 82 9.15 6.23 -26.54
N LYS A 83 9.40 7.52 -26.75
CA LYS A 83 9.66 8.08 -28.09
C LYS A 83 11.12 7.99 -28.51
N HIS A 84 12.03 7.73 -27.57
CA HIS A 84 13.46 7.77 -27.84
C HIS A 84 13.93 6.50 -28.54
N PRO A 85 14.67 6.58 -29.66
CA PRO A 85 14.96 5.42 -30.52
C PRO A 85 15.91 4.37 -29.90
N LYS A 86 16.59 4.71 -28.80
CA LYS A 86 17.61 3.87 -28.15
C LYS A 86 17.33 3.60 -26.66
N LEU A 87 16.20 4.10 -26.15
CA LEU A 87 15.81 3.90 -24.77
C LEU A 87 14.46 3.21 -24.76
N GLU A 88 14.25 2.37 -23.78
CA GLU A 88 12.99 1.66 -23.60
C GLU A 88 12.54 1.81 -22.15
N PRO A 89 11.27 2.17 -21.90
CA PRO A 89 10.74 2.12 -20.56
C PRO A 89 10.67 0.68 -20.07
N ASP A 90 10.78 0.49 -18.77
CA ASP A 90 10.56 -0.80 -18.12
C ASP A 90 9.42 -0.71 -17.10
N ILE A 91 9.14 -1.84 -16.44
CA ILE A 91 8.13 -1.93 -15.39
C ILE A 91 8.39 -0.95 -14.25
N VAL A 92 9.67 -0.61 -13.97
CA VAL A 92 10.05 0.36 -12.95
C VAL A 92 9.70 1.77 -13.41
N THR A 93 9.93 2.10 -14.68
CA THR A 93 9.54 3.38 -15.28
C THR A 93 8.04 3.62 -15.12
N PHE A 94 7.21 2.65 -15.54
CA PHE A 94 5.75 2.75 -15.41
C PHE A 94 5.29 2.83 -13.95
N SER A 95 5.78 1.91 -13.10
CA SER A 95 5.39 1.86 -11.68
C SER A 95 5.75 3.16 -10.94
N THR A 96 6.91 3.74 -11.26
CA THR A 96 7.39 4.97 -10.61
C THR A 96 6.59 6.19 -11.05
N THR A 97 6.27 6.29 -12.34
CA THR A 97 5.39 7.35 -12.88
C THR A 97 3.97 7.25 -12.32
N MET A 98 3.42 6.03 -12.22
CA MET A 98 2.14 5.79 -11.56
C MET A 98 2.16 6.21 -10.09
N ASN A 99 3.25 5.92 -9.37
CA ASN A 99 3.40 6.31 -7.98
C ASN A 99 3.46 7.85 -7.81
N ALA A 100 4.09 8.57 -8.75
CA ALA A 100 4.08 10.03 -8.77
C ALA A 100 2.66 10.59 -8.89
N TRP A 101 1.84 10.04 -9.79
CA TRP A 101 0.42 10.40 -9.91
C TRP A 101 -0.38 10.03 -8.66
N ALA A 102 -0.30 8.78 -8.19
CA ALA A 102 -1.07 8.29 -7.04
C ALA A 102 -0.83 9.10 -5.75
N ARG A 103 0.38 9.63 -5.56
CA ARG A 103 0.77 10.46 -4.41
C ARG A 103 0.42 11.94 -4.57
N SER A 104 0.09 12.37 -5.78
CA SER A 104 -0.28 13.75 -6.05
C SER A 104 -1.62 14.13 -5.40
N LYS A 105 -1.87 15.44 -5.30
CA LYS A 105 -3.16 16.01 -4.91
C LYS A 105 -4.03 16.35 -6.11
N ASP A 106 -3.65 15.87 -7.30
CA ASP A 106 -4.37 16.13 -8.54
C ASP A 106 -5.71 15.39 -8.54
N ALA A 107 -6.75 16.01 -9.10
CA ALA A 107 -8.08 15.42 -9.21
C ALA A 107 -8.07 14.25 -10.19
N GLU A 108 -7.25 14.31 -11.24
CA GLU A 108 -7.17 13.27 -12.27
C GLU A 108 -6.27 12.10 -11.85
N LYS A 109 -5.68 12.11 -10.66
CA LYS A 109 -4.66 11.11 -10.27
C LYS A 109 -5.11 9.67 -10.45
N VAL A 110 -6.36 9.34 -10.15
CA VAL A 110 -6.90 7.97 -10.29
C VAL A 110 -7.00 7.62 -11.78
N GLN A 111 -7.55 8.54 -12.58
CA GLN A 111 -7.72 8.36 -14.02
C GLN A 111 -6.37 8.24 -14.74
N LYS A 112 -5.40 9.12 -14.45
CA LYS A 112 -4.04 9.06 -15.01
C LYS A 112 -3.30 7.79 -14.60
N THR A 113 -3.44 7.37 -13.34
CA THR A 113 -2.84 6.10 -12.89
C THR A 113 -3.48 4.90 -13.61
N LYS A 114 -4.78 4.93 -13.87
CA LYS A 114 -5.49 3.89 -14.63
C LYS A 114 -5.03 3.86 -16.10
N GLU A 115 -4.95 5.02 -16.75
CA GLU A 115 -4.45 5.15 -18.13
C GLU A 115 -3.04 4.56 -18.28
N LEU A 116 -2.16 4.83 -17.31
CA LEU A 116 -0.80 4.27 -17.29
C LEU A 116 -0.79 2.75 -17.09
N LEU A 117 -1.66 2.20 -16.24
CA LEU A 117 -1.79 0.76 -16.06
C LEU A 117 -2.29 0.08 -17.33
N ASP A 118 -3.30 0.66 -17.98
CA ASP A 118 -3.86 0.15 -19.22
C ASP A 118 -2.82 0.20 -20.34
N ARG A 119 -2.10 1.31 -20.49
CA ARG A 119 -1.01 1.44 -21.47
C ARG A 119 0.12 0.45 -21.22
N LEU A 120 0.52 0.23 -19.97
CA LEU A 120 1.53 -0.78 -19.61
C LEU A 120 1.09 -2.17 -20.09
N LEU A 121 -0.16 -2.57 -19.81
CA LEU A 121 -0.65 -3.89 -20.24
C LEU A 121 -0.75 -3.99 -21.76
N THR A 122 -1.23 -2.96 -22.44
CA THR A 122 -1.29 -2.92 -23.90
C THR A 122 0.11 -3.06 -24.50
N MET A 123 1.08 -2.26 -24.06
CA MET A 123 2.45 -2.35 -24.55
C MET A 123 3.10 -3.70 -24.26
N TYR A 124 2.78 -4.33 -23.13
CA TYR A 124 3.27 -5.67 -22.81
C TYR A 124 2.66 -6.74 -23.74
N GLU A 125 1.36 -6.72 -23.98
CA GLU A 125 0.72 -7.74 -24.84
C GLU A 125 1.04 -7.52 -26.33
N GLU A 126 1.08 -6.28 -26.81
CA GLU A 126 1.37 -5.95 -28.21
C GLU A 126 2.87 -6.02 -28.54
N GLY A 127 3.75 -5.74 -27.58
CA GLY A 127 5.20 -5.73 -27.76
C GLY A 127 5.88 -7.10 -27.72
N ASP A 128 5.14 -8.18 -28.00
CA ASP A 128 5.59 -9.57 -27.84
C ASP A 128 6.11 -9.90 -26.41
N ARG A 129 5.43 -9.34 -25.40
CA ARG A 129 5.67 -9.62 -23.98
C ARG A 129 7.12 -9.44 -23.55
N PRO A 130 7.69 -8.24 -23.75
CA PRO A 130 9.08 -8.00 -23.44
C PRO A 130 9.29 -8.13 -21.93
N LYS A 131 10.37 -8.83 -21.55
CA LYS A 131 10.65 -9.13 -20.13
C LYS A 131 10.76 -7.87 -19.27
N SER A 132 11.24 -6.76 -19.84
CA SER A 132 11.38 -5.45 -19.18
C SER A 132 10.02 -4.85 -18.76
N LEU A 133 8.95 -5.10 -19.51
CA LEU A 133 7.61 -4.58 -19.22
C LEU A 133 6.70 -5.57 -18.48
N LYS A 134 7.21 -6.77 -18.13
CA LYS A 134 6.41 -7.81 -17.48
C LYS A 134 5.68 -7.25 -16.24
N PRO A 135 4.34 -7.16 -16.26
CA PRO A 135 3.59 -6.55 -15.17
C PRO A 135 3.71 -7.36 -13.88
N THR A 136 3.96 -6.65 -12.79
CA THR A 136 4.00 -7.19 -11.42
C THR A 136 2.78 -6.72 -10.63
N SER A 137 2.65 -7.08 -9.34
CA SER A 137 1.58 -6.57 -8.48
C SER A 137 1.66 -5.05 -8.25
N VAL A 138 2.84 -4.43 -8.41
CA VAL A 138 3.12 -3.05 -8.03
C VAL A 138 2.25 -2.01 -8.78
N PRO A 139 2.14 -2.03 -10.12
CA PRO A 139 1.22 -1.13 -10.84
C PRO A 139 -0.24 -1.23 -10.37
N PHE A 140 -0.77 -2.45 -10.22
CA PHE A 140 -2.14 -2.68 -9.75
C PHE A 140 -2.33 -2.13 -8.32
N ASN A 141 -1.40 -2.45 -7.43
CA ASN A 141 -1.40 -1.96 -6.05
C ASN A 141 -1.35 -0.43 -5.97
N THR A 142 -0.60 0.20 -6.89
CA THR A 142 -0.50 1.66 -6.98
C THR A 142 -1.83 2.29 -7.36
N LEU A 143 -2.56 1.72 -8.33
CA LEU A 143 -3.89 2.19 -8.72
C LEU A 143 -4.92 2.00 -7.59
N ILE A 144 -4.97 0.82 -6.96
CA ILE A 144 -5.85 0.56 -5.82
C ILE A 144 -5.54 1.56 -4.70
N ASN A 145 -4.26 1.79 -4.37
CA ASN A 145 -3.88 2.77 -3.36
C ASN A 145 -4.32 4.19 -3.72
N ALA A 146 -4.24 4.61 -5.00
CA ALA A 146 -4.69 5.92 -5.44
C ALA A 146 -6.18 6.15 -5.16
N CYS A 147 -7.02 5.13 -5.38
CA CYS A 147 -8.45 5.14 -5.08
C CYS A 147 -8.72 5.31 -3.57
N GLY A 148 -7.85 4.79 -2.70
CA GLY A 148 -8.00 4.86 -1.23
C GLY A 148 -7.76 6.24 -0.63
N PHE A 149 -7.35 7.24 -1.42
CA PHE A 149 -7.14 8.61 -0.98
C PHE A 149 -7.92 9.60 -1.85
N PRO A 150 -9.27 9.58 -1.82
CA PRO A 150 -10.07 10.57 -2.54
C PRO A 150 -9.77 12.00 -2.05
N ASN A 151 -10.16 12.99 -2.85
CA ASN A 151 -10.21 14.38 -2.39
C ASN A 151 -11.10 14.44 -1.12
N PRO A 152 -10.73 15.21 -0.07
CA PRO A 152 -11.60 15.42 1.09
C PRO A 152 -13.05 15.80 0.74
N ASN A 153 -13.23 16.53 -0.36
CA ASN A 153 -14.53 16.98 -0.84
C ASN A 153 -15.17 16.03 -1.87
N ALA A 154 -14.66 14.80 -2.02
CA ALA A 154 -15.17 13.87 -3.03
C ALA A 154 -16.62 13.46 -2.74
N THR A 155 -17.46 13.52 -3.79
CA THR A 155 -18.89 13.17 -3.71
C THR A 155 -19.09 11.68 -3.46
N GLU A 156 -20.31 11.28 -3.13
CA GLU A 156 -20.64 9.86 -2.95
C GLU A 156 -20.47 9.08 -4.26
N GLU A 157 -20.84 9.69 -5.39
CA GLU A 157 -20.67 9.14 -6.73
C GLU A 157 -19.19 8.94 -7.07
N GLU A 158 -18.33 9.92 -6.77
CA GLU A 158 -16.88 9.81 -6.96
C GLU A 158 -16.28 8.70 -6.09
N ARG A 159 -16.70 8.60 -4.81
CA ARG A 159 -16.25 7.53 -3.91
C ARG A 159 -16.67 6.15 -4.41
N LYS A 160 -17.91 6.03 -4.89
CA LYS A 160 -18.44 4.81 -5.50
C LYS A 160 -17.68 4.45 -6.77
N HIS A 161 -17.38 5.43 -7.62
CA HIS A 161 -16.59 5.24 -8.83
C HIS A 161 -15.17 4.76 -8.50
N PHE A 162 -14.50 5.37 -7.53
CA PHE A 162 -13.17 4.92 -7.08
C PHE A 162 -13.20 3.51 -6.48
N LEU A 163 -14.26 3.16 -5.76
CA LEU A 163 -14.42 1.80 -5.23
C LEU A 163 -14.60 0.78 -6.37
N GLN A 164 -15.34 1.12 -7.41
CA GLN A 164 -15.49 0.29 -8.62
C GLN A 164 -14.16 0.12 -9.37
N ILE A 165 -13.36 1.18 -9.50
CA ILE A 165 -12.01 1.09 -10.08
C ILE A 165 -11.12 0.18 -9.23
N ALA A 166 -11.13 0.33 -7.90
CA ALA A 166 -10.34 -0.51 -7.01
C ALA A 166 -10.75 -1.99 -7.11
N ALA A 167 -12.06 -2.28 -7.06
CA ALA A 167 -12.58 -3.64 -7.16
C ALA A 167 -12.31 -4.30 -8.51
N SER A 168 -12.49 -3.57 -9.62
CA SER A 168 -12.18 -4.08 -10.96
C SER A 168 -10.67 -4.33 -11.15
N THR A 169 -9.83 -3.43 -10.64
CA THR A 169 -8.36 -3.60 -10.66
C THR A 169 -7.91 -4.80 -9.84
N TYR A 170 -8.49 -5.00 -8.65
CA TYR A 170 -8.24 -6.17 -7.82
C TYR A 170 -8.66 -7.47 -8.50
N GLY A 171 -9.88 -7.51 -9.08
CA GLY A 171 -10.36 -8.66 -9.84
C GLY A 171 -9.49 -8.97 -11.06
N ARG A 172 -8.99 -7.93 -11.75
CA ARG A 172 -8.04 -8.08 -12.86
C ARG A 172 -6.72 -8.67 -12.38
N LEU A 173 -6.16 -8.21 -11.26
CA LEU A 173 -4.92 -8.78 -10.68
C LEU A 173 -5.11 -10.23 -10.23
N ARG A 174 -6.24 -10.57 -9.58
CA ARG A 174 -6.54 -11.96 -9.15
C ARG A 174 -6.52 -12.95 -10.33
N ASN A 175 -6.98 -12.51 -11.49
CA ASN A 175 -7.10 -13.33 -12.69
C ASN A 175 -5.92 -13.12 -13.67
N TYR A 176 -4.95 -12.29 -13.33
CA TYR A 176 -3.81 -12.00 -14.21
C TYR A 176 -2.79 -13.14 -14.14
N LYS A 177 -2.35 -13.67 -15.28
CA LYS A 177 -1.39 -14.79 -15.31
C LYS A 177 0.01 -14.40 -14.86
N GLY A 178 0.40 -13.13 -15.03
CA GLY A 178 1.77 -12.66 -14.81
C GLY A 178 2.09 -12.20 -13.39
N ALA A 179 1.09 -11.97 -12.55
CA ALA A 179 1.23 -11.46 -11.19
C ALA A 179 0.08 -11.95 -10.31
N ARG A 180 0.29 -11.95 -9.00
CA ARG A 180 -0.73 -12.31 -8.01
C ARG A 180 -0.86 -11.21 -6.96
N PRO A 181 -2.01 -11.12 -6.26
CA PRO A 181 -2.12 -10.29 -5.08
C PRO A 181 -1.03 -10.60 -4.06
N ASP A 182 -0.60 -9.56 -3.37
CA ASP A 182 0.31 -9.65 -2.22
C ASP A 182 -0.33 -8.98 -0.99
N THR A 183 0.36 -9.01 0.15
CA THR A 183 -0.08 -8.34 1.39
C THR A 183 -0.40 -6.85 1.18
N VAL A 184 0.29 -6.18 0.26
CA VAL A 184 0.03 -4.77 -0.06
C VAL A 184 -1.27 -4.61 -0.84
N THR A 185 -1.58 -5.53 -1.76
CA THR A 185 -2.87 -5.57 -2.47
C THR A 185 -4.04 -5.61 -1.49
N TYR A 186 -4.02 -6.57 -0.57
CA TYR A 186 -5.09 -6.75 0.42
C TYR A 186 -5.23 -5.54 1.36
N GLY A 187 -4.10 -5.04 1.86
CA GLY A 187 -4.08 -3.83 2.70
C GLY A 187 -4.66 -2.61 1.98
N ASN A 188 -4.32 -2.41 0.70
CA ASN A 188 -4.86 -1.28 -0.06
C ASN A 188 -6.36 -1.45 -0.37
N MET A 189 -6.84 -2.67 -0.63
CA MET A 189 -8.28 -2.92 -0.81
C MET A 189 -9.08 -2.66 0.47
N LEU A 190 -8.59 -3.11 1.62
CA LEU A 190 -9.21 -2.81 2.91
C LEU A 190 -9.24 -1.30 3.17
N LYS A 191 -8.16 -0.58 2.85
CA LYS A 191 -8.10 0.88 2.95
C LYS A 191 -9.15 1.55 2.08
N CYS A 192 -9.30 1.11 0.83
CA CYS A 192 -10.36 1.60 -0.07
C CYS A 192 -11.73 1.40 0.56
N ILE A 193 -12.01 0.19 1.07
CA ILE A 193 -13.29 -0.12 1.72
C ILE A 193 -13.52 0.80 2.94
N GLY A 194 -12.52 0.99 3.79
CA GLY A 194 -12.62 1.82 4.99
C GLY A 194 -12.74 3.33 4.73
N LYS A 195 -12.18 3.83 3.62
CA LYS A 195 -12.18 5.27 3.27
C LYS A 195 -13.34 5.66 2.35
N LEU A 196 -13.77 4.75 1.47
CA LEU A 196 -14.78 5.04 0.45
C LEU A 196 -16.19 4.69 0.88
N LEU A 197 -16.37 3.76 1.84
CA LEU A 197 -17.69 3.40 2.36
C LEU A 197 -17.94 3.97 3.76
N PRO A 198 -19.18 4.44 4.03
CA PRO A 198 -19.59 4.76 5.38
C PRO A 198 -19.58 3.51 6.26
N MET A 199 -19.52 3.71 7.58
CA MET A 199 -19.62 2.61 8.53
C MET A 199 -21.00 1.95 8.42
N GLY A 200 -21.04 0.62 8.30
CA GLY A 200 -22.28 -0.14 8.16
C GLY A 200 -22.03 -1.55 7.60
N ASP A 201 -23.12 -2.30 7.41
CA ASP A 201 -23.07 -3.72 7.06
C ASP A 201 -22.36 -3.99 5.72
N THR A 202 -22.57 -3.15 4.72
CA THR A 202 -21.90 -3.28 3.41
C THR A 202 -20.38 -3.20 3.55
N ARG A 203 -19.89 -2.25 4.34
CA ARG A 203 -18.45 -2.07 4.59
C ARG A 203 -17.88 -3.28 5.33
N ILE A 204 -18.57 -3.76 6.36
CA ILE A 204 -18.16 -4.95 7.12
C ILE A 204 -18.12 -6.19 6.22
N LYS A 205 -19.19 -6.43 5.45
CA LYS A 205 -19.30 -7.57 4.54
C LYS A 205 -18.17 -7.60 3.51
N LEU A 206 -17.91 -6.47 2.85
CA LEU A 206 -16.83 -6.39 1.85
C LEU A 206 -15.44 -6.52 2.49
N ALA A 207 -15.22 -5.90 3.65
CA ALA A 207 -13.95 -6.03 4.37
C ALA A 207 -13.69 -7.49 4.77
N ARG A 208 -14.69 -8.20 5.30
CA ARG A 208 -14.59 -9.63 5.63
C ARG A 208 -14.30 -10.48 4.40
N GLN A 209 -14.98 -10.25 3.28
CA GLN A 209 -14.72 -10.98 2.04
C GLN A 209 -13.26 -10.84 1.57
N ILE A 210 -12.71 -9.62 1.58
CA ILE A 210 -11.31 -9.38 1.23
C ILE A 210 -10.36 -10.02 2.26
N PHE A 211 -10.69 -9.95 3.55
CA PHE A 211 -9.89 -10.54 4.62
C PHE A 211 -9.86 -12.07 4.54
N ASP A 212 -10.99 -12.73 4.30
CA ASP A 212 -11.09 -14.19 4.16
C ASP A 212 -10.28 -14.68 2.94
N GLN A 213 -10.26 -13.92 1.85
CA GLN A 213 -9.39 -14.18 0.71
C GLN A 213 -7.90 -14.04 1.07
N CYS A 214 -7.54 -12.99 1.82
CA CYS A 214 -6.17 -12.80 2.31
C CYS A 214 -5.71 -13.92 3.26
N VAL A 215 -6.61 -14.36 4.15
CA VAL A 215 -6.42 -15.50 5.05
C VAL A 215 -6.18 -16.78 4.26
N SER A 216 -6.97 -17.02 3.22
CA SER A 216 -6.85 -18.20 2.36
C SER A 216 -5.52 -18.22 1.59
N ASP A 217 -5.07 -17.05 1.15
CA ASP A 217 -3.76 -16.89 0.51
C ASP A 217 -2.59 -16.91 1.51
N GLY A 218 -2.86 -16.85 2.83
CA GLY A 218 -1.81 -16.85 3.86
C GLY A 218 -1.00 -15.55 3.94
N LEU A 219 -1.60 -14.43 3.52
CA LEU A 219 -0.93 -13.14 3.29
C LEU A 219 -1.28 -12.04 4.31
N VAL A 220 -1.81 -12.40 5.48
CA VAL A 220 -2.23 -11.46 6.55
C VAL A 220 -1.00 -10.89 7.28
N GLY A 221 -0.29 -9.97 6.64
CA GLY A 221 0.80 -9.23 7.27
C GLY A 221 0.32 -8.10 8.19
N TYR A 222 1.26 -7.39 8.80
CA TYR A 222 1.02 -6.22 9.65
C TYR A 222 0.10 -5.20 8.99
N LEU A 223 0.33 -4.87 7.70
CA LEU A 223 -0.49 -3.89 6.98
C LEU A 223 -1.95 -4.30 6.86
N VAL A 224 -2.22 -5.57 6.54
CA VAL A 224 -3.58 -6.09 6.39
C VAL A 224 -4.30 -6.03 7.73
N TRP A 225 -3.61 -6.43 8.80
CA TRP A 225 -4.16 -6.40 10.14
C TRP A 225 -4.43 -4.96 10.64
N ASP A 226 -3.46 -4.05 10.50
CA ASP A 226 -3.59 -2.63 10.84
C ASP A 226 -4.79 -2.01 10.10
N GLU A 227 -4.94 -2.30 8.81
CA GLU A 227 -6.04 -1.74 8.02
C GLU A 227 -7.38 -2.39 8.34
N MET A 228 -7.44 -3.70 8.57
CA MET A 228 -8.67 -4.40 8.93
C MET A 228 -9.28 -3.84 10.22
N THR A 229 -8.44 -3.63 11.24
CA THR A 229 -8.83 -3.09 12.55
C THR A 229 -9.25 -1.61 12.50
N GLN A 230 -8.80 -0.85 11.50
CA GLN A 230 -9.30 0.49 11.20
C GLN A 230 -10.58 0.47 10.33
N THR A 231 -10.76 -0.61 9.57
CA THR A 231 -11.86 -0.75 8.60
C THR A 231 -13.14 -1.27 9.25
N VAL A 232 -13.09 -2.13 10.25
CA VAL A 232 -14.30 -2.67 10.89
C VAL A 232 -14.25 -2.55 12.41
N PRO A 233 -15.40 -2.44 13.10
CA PRO A 233 -15.44 -2.49 14.56
C PRO A 233 -15.01 -3.86 15.08
N PHE A 234 -14.53 -3.92 16.32
CA PHE A 234 -14.06 -5.18 16.92
C PHE A 234 -15.14 -6.24 17.01
N ASP A 235 -16.39 -5.87 17.32
CA ASP A 235 -17.51 -6.80 17.42
C ASP A 235 -17.74 -7.57 16.10
N ALA A 236 -17.35 -6.99 14.96
CA ALA A 236 -17.37 -7.66 13.66
C ALA A 236 -16.13 -8.55 13.39
N LEU A 237 -15.06 -8.36 14.15
CA LEU A 237 -13.82 -9.15 14.11
C LEU A 237 -13.83 -10.31 15.11
N GLU A 238 -14.46 -10.16 16.27
CA GLU A 238 -14.48 -11.18 17.33
C GLU A 238 -14.89 -12.56 16.80
N PRO A 239 -15.93 -12.71 15.95
CA PRO A 239 -16.36 -14.03 15.47
C PRO A 239 -15.37 -14.74 14.53
N ILE A 240 -14.40 -14.03 13.95
CA ILE A 240 -13.38 -14.61 13.06
C ILE A 240 -12.07 -14.92 13.77
N LEU A 241 -11.88 -14.43 14.99
CA LEU A 241 -10.64 -14.63 15.74
C LEU A 241 -10.66 -15.98 16.46
N PRO A 242 -9.53 -16.72 16.50
CA PRO A 242 -9.46 -17.97 17.24
C PRO A 242 -9.75 -17.76 18.73
N VAL A 243 -10.55 -18.63 19.33
CA VAL A 243 -10.89 -18.57 20.78
C VAL A 243 -9.65 -18.45 21.68
N PRO A 244 -8.55 -19.23 21.48
CA PRO A 244 -7.36 -19.09 22.32
C PRO A 244 -6.68 -17.72 22.23
N LEU A 245 -6.87 -16.99 21.13
CA LEU A 245 -6.39 -15.61 21.01
C LEU A 245 -7.24 -14.65 21.84
N LEU A 246 -8.56 -14.90 21.92
CA LEU A 246 -9.52 -14.05 22.64
C LEU A 246 -9.47 -14.24 24.15
N GLU A 247 -9.23 -15.46 24.63
CA GLU A 247 -9.14 -15.77 26.07
C GLU A 247 -7.98 -15.06 26.76
N GLY A 248 -6.89 -14.81 26.04
CA GLY A 248 -5.70 -14.12 26.55
C GLY A 248 -5.64 -12.62 26.23
N LEU A 249 -6.76 -11.96 25.94
CA LEU A 249 -6.81 -10.52 25.68
C LEU A 249 -7.44 -9.75 26.83
N GLU A 250 -6.70 -8.79 27.37
CA GLU A 250 -7.24 -7.85 28.34
C GLU A 250 -8.14 -6.80 27.66
N VAL A 251 -9.06 -6.23 28.45
CA VAL A 251 -9.99 -5.19 27.95
C VAL A 251 -9.22 -3.95 27.50
N GLY A 252 -9.19 -3.71 26.19
CA GLY A 252 -8.52 -2.57 25.58
C GLY A 252 -7.05 -2.80 25.22
N GLU A 253 -6.60 -4.06 25.27
CA GLU A 253 -5.34 -4.52 24.66
C GLU A 253 -5.50 -4.64 23.14
N ASP A 254 -4.55 -4.08 22.38
CA ASP A 254 -4.51 -4.27 20.93
C ASP A 254 -3.84 -5.61 20.59
N ILE A 255 -4.41 -6.34 19.64
CA ILE A 255 -3.84 -7.60 19.17
C ILE A 255 -2.62 -7.31 18.29
N ASP A 256 -1.42 -7.69 18.73
CA ASP A 256 -0.24 -7.68 17.85
C ASP A 256 -0.44 -8.74 16.74
N HIS A 257 -0.25 -8.35 15.48
CA HIS A 257 -0.34 -9.23 14.31
C HIS A 257 0.49 -10.54 14.43
N SER A 258 1.56 -10.54 15.23
CA SER A 258 2.39 -11.71 15.49
C SER A 258 1.69 -12.80 16.30
N ARG A 259 0.64 -12.43 17.05
CA ARG A 259 -0.24 -13.36 17.79
C ARG A 259 -1.29 -14.02 16.87
N LEU A 260 -1.46 -13.55 15.63
CA LEU A 260 -2.40 -14.14 14.67
C LEU A 260 -1.95 -15.55 14.26
N PRO A 261 -2.90 -16.44 13.89
CA PRO A 261 -2.61 -17.80 13.45
C PRO A 261 -1.49 -17.86 12.41
N ARG A 262 -0.53 -18.78 12.60
CA ARG A 262 0.59 -18.94 11.67
C ARG A 262 0.12 -19.25 10.24
N ARG A 263 -0.98 -19.99 10.09
CA ARG A 263 -1.61 -20.28 8.79
C ARG A 263 -2.09 -19.04 8.03
N TRP A 264 -2.38 -17.93 8.71
CA TRP A 264 -2.79 -16.68 8.06
C TRP A 264 -1.59 -15.88 7.55
N ARG A 265 -0.37 -16.21 8.00
CA ARG A 265 0.84 -15.41 7.79
C ARG A 265 1.97 -16.16 7.10
N ASN A 266 1.76 -17.42 6.74
CA ASN A 266 2.79 -18.33 6.24
C ASN A 266 3.43 -17.86 4.91
N ASN A 267 2.72 -17.06 4.12
CA ASN A 267 3.19 -16.54 2.84
C ASN A 267 3.62 -15.07 2.89
N VAL A 268 3.63 -14.44 4.08
CA VAL A 268 4.01 -13.02 4.23
C VAL A 268 5.53 -12.87 4.14
N PRO A 269 6.06 -12.02 3.24
CA PRO A 269 7.50 -11.76 3.18
C PRO A 269 8.00 -10.99 4.42
N LEU A 270 8.77 -11.67 5.29
CA LEU A 270 9.21 -11.15 6.60
C LEU A 270 9.90 -9.78 6.53
N LYS A 271 10.78 -9.57 5.54
CA LYS A 271 11.51 -8.30 5.39
C LYS A 271 10.57 -7.14 5.08
N GLN A 272 9.60 -7.35 4.19
CA GLN A 272 8.66 -6.32 3.78
C GLN A 272 7.70 -5.95 4.91
N ASP A 273 7.25 -6.96 5.67
CA ASP A 273 6.36 -6.78 6.81
C ASP A 273 7.02 -5.96 7.92
N ARG A 274 8.29 -6.29 8.24
CA ARG A 274 9.09 -5.54 9.23
C ARG A 274 9.28 -4.07 8.82
N ILE A 275 9.67 -3.82 7.57
CA ILE A 275 9.87 -2.45 7.07
C ILE A 275 8.58 -1.62 7.19
N LYS A 276 7.42 -2.21 6.85
CA LYS A 276 6.13 -1.52 6.96
C LYS A 276 5.76 -1.21 8.40
N LYS A 277 5.99 -2.16 9.33
CA LYS A 277 5.81 -1.93 10.78
C LYS A 277 6.71 -0.79 11.28
N GLU A 278 8.00 -0.82 10.96
CA GLU A 278 8.97 0.21 11.35
C GLU A 278 8.59 1.61 10.81
N GLN A 279 8.21 1.70 9.54
CA GLN A 279 7.78 2.96 8.92
C GLN A 279 6.56 3.56 9.63
N LYS A 280 5.53 2.75 9.92
CA LYS A 280 4.33 3.21 10.63
C LYS A 280 4.68 3.69 12.05
N MET A 281 5.54 2.95 12.76
CA MET A 281 5.99 3.32 14.10
C MET A 281 6.80 4.63 14.10
N LEU A 282 7.62 4.87 13.08
CA LEU A 282 8.36 6.12 12.94
C LEU A 282 7.43 7.32 12.72
N VAL A 283 6.40 7.17 11.88
CA VAL A 283 5.37 8.21 11.64
C VAL A 283 4.63 8.53 12.94
N LEU A 284 4.17 7.49 13.65
CA LEU A 284 3.51 7.66 14.95
C LEU A 284 4.41 8.37 15.98
N LYS A 285 5.69 8.03 16.03
CA LYS A 285 6.66 8.72 16.91
C LYS A 285 6.82 10.19 16.55
N LYS A 286 6.86 10.54 15.26
CA LYS A 286 6.92 11.94 14.81
C LYS A 286 5.64 12.71 15.17
N GLU A 287 4.48 12.10 14.98
CA GLU A 287 3.19 12.72 15.34
C GLU A 287 3.02 12.92 16.85
N LEU A 288 3.53 11.98 17.65
CA LEU A 288 3.54 12.08 19.11
C LEU A 288 4.60 13.06 19.64
N GLY A 289 5.73 13.20 18.94
CA GLY A 289 6.75 14.19 19.27
C GLY A 289 6.39 15.62 18.85
N ALA A 290 5.52 15.78 17.84
CA ALA A 290 5.05 17.08 17.36
C ALA A 290 3.80 17.60 18.10
N LYS A 291 3.18 16.79 18.96
CA LYS A 291 2.07 17.21 19.83
C LYS A 291 2.57 17.28 21.27
N GLU A 292 2.72 18.50 21.80
CA GLU A 292 2.71 18.69 23.26
C GLU A 292 1.56 17.87 23.86
N LYS A 293 1.88 17.09 24.90
CA LYS A 293 0.98 16.08 25.50
C LYS A 293 -0.48 16.55 25.55
N PRO A 294 -1.38 15.99 24.72
CA PRO A 294 -2.80 16.06 25.01
C PRO A 294 -3.13 14.83 25.85
N ARG A 295 -3.62 15.06 27.07
CA ARG A 295 -4.41 14.07 27.81
C ARG A 295 -5.55 13.62 26.88
N GLY A 296 -5.52 12.34 26.52
CA GLY A 296 -6.64 11.62 25.90
C GLY A 296 -6.98 12.03 24.48
N MET A 297 -6.47 11.32 23.47
CA MET A 297 -7.22 11.16 22.23
C MET A 297 -6.98 9.81 21.56
N ARG A 298 -8.12 9.22 21.22
CA ARG A 298 -8.42 7.89 20.68
C ARG A 298 -7.48 7.49 19.53
N LYS A 299 -6.60 6.52 19.80
CA LYS A 299 -6.34 5.47 18.82
C LYS A 299 -7.55 4.54 18.80
N GLY A 300 -7.86 3.93 17.66
CA GLY A 300 -8.89 2.89 17.56
C GLY A 300 -8.53 1.72 18.45
N ARG A 301 -8.84 1.83 19.75
CA ARG A 301 -8.79 0.72 20.68
C ARG A 301 -9.78 -0.29 20.14
N ILE A 302 -9.28 -1.45 19.79
CA ILE A 302 -10.06 -2.65 19.65
C ILE A 302 -10.61 -2.94 21.06
N LYS A 303 -11.78 -2.41 21.39
CA LYS A 303 -12.39 -2.59 22.72
C LYS A 303 -13.31 -3.79 22.64
N ARG A 304 -13.01 -4.83 23.42
CA ARG A 304 -14.04 -5.76 23.88
C ARG A 304 -14.99 -4.96 24.78
N ILE A 305 -16.17 -4.60 24.28
CA ILE A 305 -17.21 -4.03 25.14
C ILE A 305 -17.74 -5.21 25.93
N GLY A 306 -17.51 -5.23 27.25
CA GLY A 306 -18.10 -6.24 28.13
C GLY A 306 -19.61 -6.08 28.14
N LEU A 307 -20.31 -6.75 27.23
CA LEU A 307 -21.72 -7.05 27.41
C LEU A 307 -21.79 -8.19 28.42
N GLN A 308 -22.04 -7.84 29.68
CA GLN A 308 -22.56 -8.79 30.66
C GLN A 308 -23.91 -9.28 30.12
N TYR A 309 -23.91 -10.41 29.42
CA TYR A 309 -25.11 -11.22 29.31
C TYR A 309 -25.38 -11.78 30.71
N THR A 310 -26.26 -11.12 31.46
CA THR A 310 -26.92 -11.74 32.61
C THR A 310 -27.81 -12.86 32.08
N ALA A 311 -27.24 -14.05 31.96
CA ALA A 311 -27.99 -15.28 31.88
C ALA A 311 -28.63 -15.51 33.26
N HIS A 312 -29.80 -14.92 33.51
CA HIS A 312 -30.72 -15.48 34.47
C HIS A 312 -31.49 -16.59 33.77
N GLY A 313 -30.92 -17.79 33.90
CA GLY A 313 -31.55 -19.04 33.50
C GLY A 313 -32.88 -19.20 34.22
N GLU A 314 -33.88 -19.51 33.40
CA GLU A 314 -35.13 -20.14 33.79
C GLU A 314 -34.81 -21.38 34.64
N ASN A 315 -35.20 -21.36 35.91
CA ASN A 315 -35.40 -22.59 36.67
C ASN A 315 -36.90 -22.82 36.75
N SER A 316 -37.33 -23.83 36.01
CA SER A 316 -38.69 -24.34 36.03
C SER A 316 -38.68 -25.78 36.54
N TRP A 317 -39.47 -26.01 37.59
CA TRP A 317 -40.08 -27.26 38.07
C TRP A 317 -39.20 -28.39 38.65
N GLY A 318 -39.33 -28.56 39.96
CA GLY A 318 -39.09 -29.81 40.69
C GLY A 318 -40.08 -29.90 41.87
N ALA A 319 -40.89 -30.96 41.88
CA ALA A 319 -42.07 -31.15 42.71
C ALA A 319 -41.81 -31.57 44.17
N GLY A 320 -42.83 -31.36 45.01
CA GLY A 320 -43.00 -31.89 46.38
C GLY A 320 -43.68 -30.85 47.25
N GLY A 321 -44.83 -31.03 47.91
CA GLY A 321 -45.59 -32.22 48.28
C GLY A 321 -46.03 -32.04 49.76
N GLY A 322 -47.33 -31.87 50.00
CA GLY A 322 -47.98 -31.85 51.34
C GLY A 322 -47.94 -30.48 52.06
N GLY A 323 -48.97 -29.98 52.74
CA GLY A 323 -50.27 -30.48 53.16
C GLY A 323 -50.70 -29.71 54.42
N SER A 324 -52.02 -29.50 54.62
CA SER A 324 -52.70 -28.94 55.81
C SER A 324 -52.48 -27.44 56.12
N GLY A 325 -53.42 -26.63 56.58
CA GLY A 325 -54.81 -26.80 56.98
C GLY A 325 -55.42 -25.43 57.38
N ILE A 326 -56.72 -25.32 57.14
CA ILE A 326 -57.78 -24.34 57.48
C ILE A 326 -57.70 -23.80 58.94
N PRO A 327 -58.34 -22.67 59.33
CA PRO A 327 -59.52 -22.03 58.73
C PRO A 327 -59.40 -20.61 58.18
#